data_AF-A0A2N3EZM8-F1
#
_entry.id   AF-A0A2N3EZM8-F1
#
_cell.length_a   1.000
_cell.length_b   1.000
_cell.length_c   1.000
_cell.angle_alpha   90.00
_cell.angle_beta   90.00
_cell.angle_gamma   90.00
#
_symmetry.space_group_name_H-M   'P 1'
#
loop_
_entity.id
_entity.type
_entity.pdbx_description
1 polymer ?
#
loop_
_entity_poly.entity_id
_entity_poly.type
_entity_poly.pdbx_seq_one_letter_code
_entity_poly.pdbx_strand_id
1 'polypeptide(L)'
;MARAALCDAAAREVADGVGVPLPVMRAITRVETGRGRGLEPWPWTVNMEGKGHWFETRAEAEAFVARAMARGARSFDIGCFQINHRWHGMAFRSPSEMFDPLRNAAYAARFLKDLHAQSGNWSVAAGWFHSRTPERARDYRARFERVRAALSDAPPDMPRLPRDPTLPRGPGMAHAAPQAPANNTFPLLTRSVSGPVRGSLVPLDRPAPPPFFPALVAARGS
;
A
#
# COMPACT_ATOMS: atom_id res chain seq x y z
N MET A 1 22.48 4.93 9.31
CA MET A 1 22.45 3.68 10.12
C MET A 1 21.20 3.51 10.99
N ALA A 2 20.92 4.33 12.03
CA ALA A 2 19.79 4.07 12.95
C ALA A 2 18.38 4.06 12.31
N ARG A 3 18.17 4.84 11.23
CA ARG A 3 16.86 5.02 10.60
C ARG A 3 16.54 3.99 9.52
N ALA A 4 17.56 3.54 8.78
CA ALA A 4 17.45 2.40 7.87
C ALA A 4 17.10 1.10 8.60
N ALA A 5 17.62 0.94 9.82
CA ALA A 5 17.27 -0.16 10.69
C ALA A 5 15.76 -0.22 11.02
N LEU A 6 15.03 0.91 11.02
CA LEU A 6 13.60 0.93 11.31
C LEU A 6 12.77 0.25 10.22
N CYS A 7 13.08 0.52 8.95
CA CYS A 7 12.36 -0.11 7.84
C CYS A 7 12.68 -1.60 7.75
N ASP A 8 13.93 -2.00 7.97
CA ASP A 8 14.31 -3.42 7.98
C ASP A 8 13.74 -4.19 9.17
N ALA A 9 13.69 -3.57 10.34
CA ALA A 9 13.08 -4.15 11.52
C ALA A 9 11.58 -4.35 11.31
N ALA A 10 10.89 -3.33 10.78
CA ALA A 10 9.47 -3.45 10.43
C ALA A 10 9.22 -4.52 9.37
N ALA A 11 10.05 -4.59 8.32
CA ALA A 11 9.98 -5.62 7.29
C ALA A 11 10.14 -7.04 7.89
N ARG A 12 11.09 -7.22 8.81
CA ARG A 12 11.31 -8.48 9.53
C ARG A 12 10.14 -8.86 10.41
N GLU A 13 9.63 -7.91 11.19
CA GLU A 13 8.53 -8.13 12.13
C GLU A 13 7.27 -8.64 11.42
N VAL A 14 6.92 -8.08 10.26
CA VAL A 14 5.68 -8.42 9.56
C VAL A 14 5.79 -9.59 8.59
N ALA A 15 6.99 -9.88 8.08
CA ALA A 15 7.21 -10.88 7.03
C ALA A 15 6.68 -12.27 7.45
N ASP A 16 7.11 -12.73 8.62
CA ASP A 16 6.77 -14.06 9.13
C ASP A 16 5.27 -14.15 9.46
N GLY A 17 4.70 -13.11 10.09
CA GLY A 17 3.28 -13.09 10.49
C GLY A 17 2.29 -13.10 9.32
N VAL A 18 2.67 -12.56 8.16
CA VAL A 18 1.81 -12.50 6.95
C VAL A 18 2.16 -13.61 5.94
N GLY A 19 3.26 -14.34 6.16
CA GLY A 19 3.73 -15.36 5.24
C GLY A 19 4.21 -14.79 3.91
N VAL A 20 4.96 -13.68 3.97
CA VAL A 20 5.72 -13.10 2.85
C VAL A 20 7.20 -13.31 3.15
N PRO A 21 8.01 -13.88 2.24
CA PRO A 21 9.42 -14.10 2.51
C PRO A 21 10.15 -12.79 2.83
N LEU A 22 10.95 -12.78 3.91
CA LEU A 22 11.73 -11.60 4.30
C LEU A 22 12.59 -11.00 3.16
N PRO A 23 13.26 -11.79 2.30
CA PRO A 23 13.99 -11.24 1.17
C PRO A 23 13.10 -10.45 0.18
N VAL A 24 11.83 -10.83 0.03
CA VAL A 24 10.85 -10.09 -0.80
C VAL A 24 10.57 -8.73 -0.15
N MET A 25 10.23 -8.70 1.14
CA MET A 25 9.94 -7.46 1.86
C MET A 25 11.12 -6.48 1.84
N ARG A 26 12.34 -7.00 2.08
CA ARG A 26 13.56 -6.20 2.02
C ARG A 26 13.82 -5.68 0.61
N ALA A 27 13.69 -6.51 -0.42
CA ALA A 27 13.90 -6.08 -1.79
C ALA A 27 12.94 -4.96 -2.21
N ILE A 28 11.65 -5.05 -1.85
CA ILE A 28 10.69 -3.95 -2.11
C ILE A 28 11.15 -2.67 -1.42
N THR A 29 11.40 -2.73 -0.11
CA THR A 29 11.86 -1.57 0.67
C THR A 29 13.08 -0.89 0.03
N ARG A 30 14.05 -1.67 -0.44
CA ARG A 30 15.27 -1.20 -1.11
C ARG A 30 15.02 -0.59 -2.49
N VAL A 31 14.15 -1.19 -3.30
CA VAL A 31 13.78 -0.64 -4.62
C VAL A 31 12.98 0.66 -4.47
N GLU A 32 12.09 0.74 -3.49
CA GLU A 32 11.20 1.90 -3.28
C GLU A 32 11.93 3.12 -2.71
N THR A 33 12.80 2.93 -1.71
CA THR A 33 13.36 4.05 -0.93
C THR A 33 14.86 4.25 -1.10
N GLY A 34 15.55 3.39 -1.86
CA GLY A 34 16.99 3.43 -1.99
C GLY A 34 17.51 4.69 -2.71
N ARG A 35 18.34 5.48 -2.00
CA ARG A 35 19.17 6.56 -2.57
C ARG A 35 20.66 6.22 -2.43
N GLY A 36 21.47 6.63 -3.42
CA GLY A 36 22.94 6.52 -3.39
C GLY A 36 23.48 5.08 -3.50
N ARG A 37 24.79 4.90 -3.25
CA ARG A 37 25.50 3.61 -3.39
C ARG A 37 25.03 2.52 -2.39
N GLY A 38 24.11 2.82 -1.46
CA GLY A 38 23.82 1.97 -0.30
C GLY A 38 22.40 1.42 -0.18
N LEU A 39 21.45 1.76 -1.08
CA LEU A 39 20.05 1.29 -1.01
C LEU A 39 19.35 1.45 0.37
N GLU A 40 19.88 2.22 1.32
CA GLU A 40 19.33 2.28 2.68
C GLU A 40 17.93 2.87 2.71
N PRO A 41 16.93 2.18 3.28
CA PRO A 41 15.58 2.68 3.31
C PRO A 41 15.38 3.75 4.36
N TRP A 42 14.43 4.64 4.14
CA TRP A 42 14.22 5.77 5.04
C TRP A 42 12.73 5.97 5.34
N PRO A 43 12.32 5.90 6.62
CA PRO A 43 10.90 5.86 6.99
C PRO A 43 10.18 7.21 6.81
N TRP A 44 10.92 8.32 6.80
CA TRP A 44 10.35 9.65 6.64
C TRP A 44 10.66 10.17 5.22
N THR A 45 10.33 9.33 4.25
CA THR A 45 10.44 9.62 2.82
C THR A 45 9.07 9.92 2.26
N VAL A 46 8.98 10.98 1.46
CA VAL A 46 7.77 11.32 0.70
C VAL A 46 8.15 11.47 -0.76
N ASN A 47 7.48 10.76 -1.65
CA ASN A 47 7.54 11.05 -3.08
C ASN A 47 6.33 11.90 -3.47
N MET A 48 6.58 13.15 -3.87
CA MET A 48 5.56 14.08 -4.34
C MET A 48 5.72 14.24 -5.85
N GLU A 49 4.84 13.62 -6.64
CA GLU A 49 4.81 13.74 -8.10
C GLU A 49 6.17 13.41 -8.78
N GLY A 50 6.83 12.35 -8.31
CA GLY A 50 8.14 11.91 -8.81
C GLY A 50 9.33 12.60 -8.13
N LYS A 51 9.08 13.60 -7.26
CA LYS A 51 10.12 14.28 -6.49
C LYS A 51 10.21 13.67 -5.10
N GLY A 52 11.29 12.95 -4.84
CA GLY A 52 11.58 12.41 -3.51
C GLY A 52 12.01 13.51 -2.53
N HIS A 53 11.50 13.44 -1.31
CA HIS A 53 11.85 14.27 -0.17
C HIS A 53 12.17 13.36 1.01
N TRP A 54 13.29 13.63 1.69
CA TRP A 54 13.77 12.87 2.84
C TRP A 54 13.92 13.83 4.01
N PHE A 55 13.29 13.50 5.12
CA PHE A 55 13.24 14.36 6.31
C PHE A 55 14.04 13.73 7.45
N GLU A 56 14.56 14.54 8.37
CA GLU A 56 15.33 14.07 9.52
C GLU A 56 14.44 13.58 10.66
N THR A 57 13.16 13.96 10.64
CA THR A 57 12.18 13.53 11.63
C THR A 57 10.84 13.21 11.00
N ARG A 58 10.04 12.40 11.70
CA ARG A 58 8.63 12.15 11.34
C ARG A 58 7.82 13.44 11.27
N ALA A 59 8.00 14.34 12.23
CA ALA A 59 7.24 15.58 12.33
C ALA A 59 7.47 16.50 11.11
N GLU A 60 8.70 16.61 10.62
CA GLU A 60 9.01 17.37 9.41
C GLU A 60 8.31 16.81 8.17
N ALA A 61 8.30 15.48 8.01
CA ALA A 61 7.64 14.81 6.90
C ALA A 61 6.12 14.97 6.94
N GLU A 62 5.52 14.84 8.13
CA GLU A 62 4.09 15.07 8.34
C GLU A 62 3.70 16.53 8.05
N ALA A 63 4.50 17.49 8.52
CA ALA A 63 4.27 18.90 8.24
C ALA A 63 4.39 19.20 6.73
N PHE A 64 5.32 18.56 6.03
CA PHE A 64 5.44 18.68 4.58
C PHE A 64 4.19 18.15 3.86
N VAL A 65 3.72 16.95 4.21
CA VAL A 65 2.51 16.34 3.63
C VAL A 65 1.28 17.20 3.93
N ALA A 66 1.10 17.65 5.17
CA ALA A 66 -0.01 18.51 5.55
C ALA A 66 -0.05 19.80 4.72
N ARG A 67 1.10 20.48 4.55
CA ARG A 67 1.19 21.67 3.69
C ARG A 67 0.90 21.37 2.22
N ALA A 68 1.37 20.23 1.70
CA ALA A 68 1.08 19.83 0.32
C ALA A 68 -0.40 19.54 0.11
N MET A 69 -1.05 18.84 1.06
CA MET A 69 -2.47 18.55 1.01
C MET A 69 -3.33 19.82 1.10
N ALA A 70 -2.93 20.79 1.93
CA ALA A 70 -3.57 22.09 2.00
C ALA A 70 -3.53 22.86 0.66
N ARG A 71 -2.48 22.63 -0.14
CA ARG A 71 -2.36 23.15 -1.52
C ARG A 71 -3.04 22.27 -2.58
N GLY A 72 -3.77 21.24 -2.18
CA GLY A 72 -4.54 20.39 -3.10
C GLY A 72 -3.85 19.08 -3.50
N ALA A 73 -2.67 18.74 -2.98
CA ALA A 73 -2.03 17.46 -3.28
C ALA A 73 -2.88 16.29 -2.76
N ARG A 74 -3.10 15.27 -3.60
CA ARG A 74 -3.90 14.08 -3.27
C ARG A 74 -3.22 12.76 -3.63
N SER A 75 -2.07 12.79 -4.30
CA SER A 75 -1.33 11.60 -4.74
C SER A 75 0.15 11.78 -4.44
N PHE A 76 0.66 10.97 -3.52
CA PHE A 76 2.05 10.96 -3.08
C PHE A 76 2.33 9.65 -2.35
N ASP A 77 3.59 9.25 -2.30
CA ASP A 77 4.02 7.99 -1.70
C ASP A 77 4.68 8.26 -0.34
N ILE A 78 4.41 7.41 0.65
CA ILE A 78 4.91 7.59 2.02
C ILE A 78 5.68 6.35 2.50
N GLY A 79 6.82 6.62 3.13
CA GLY A 79 7.48 5.73 4.07
C GLY A 79 8.32 4.62 3.45
N CYS A 80 8.65 3.62 4.27
CA CYS A 80 9.58 2.53 3.96
C CYS A 80 9.24 1.76 2.66
N PHE A 81 7.96 1.63 2.35
CA PHE A 81 7.45 0.88 1.19
C PHE A 81 6.78 1.79 0.15
N GLN A 82 6.97 3.11 0.26
CA GLN A 82 6.41 4.11 -0.67
C GLN A 82 4.94 3.83 -1.02
N ILE A 83 4.10 3.69 0.00
CA ILE A 83 2.68 3.42 -0.19
C ILE A 83 1.99 4.70 -0.67
N ASN A 84 1.36 4.63 -1.84
CA ASN A 84 0.68 5.78 -2.43
C ASN A 84 -0.62 6.12 -1.66
N HIS A 85 -0.73 7.35 -1.15
CA HIS A 85 -1.90 7.81 -0.42
C HIS A 85 -3.18 7.75 -1.27
N ARG A 86 -3.15 8.17 -2.54
CA ARG A 86 -4.37 8.27 -3.35
C ARG A 86 -5.10 6.93 -3.44
N TRP A 87 -4.33 5.85 -3.60
CA TRP A 87 -4.86 4.51 -3.83
C TRP A 87 -5.06 3.72 -2.54
N HIS A 88 -4.18 3.91 -1.56
CA HIS A 88 -4.10 3.02 -0.41
C HIS A 88 -4.35 3.73 0.93
N GLY A 89 -4.50 5.06 0.94
CA GLY A 89 -4.62 5.85 2.16
C GLY A 89 -5.82 5.51 3.04
N MET A 90 -6.92 5.00 2.46
CA MET A 90 -8.11 4.60 3.22
C MET A 90 -7.88 3.38 4.13
N ALA A 91 -6.81 2.61 3.91
CA ALA A 91 -6.44 1.52 4.80
C ALA A 91 -5.74 1.99 6.09
N PHE A 92 -5.53 3.31 6.21
CA PHE A 92 -4.89 3.96 7.35
C PHE A 92 -5.86 4.98 7.94
N ARG A 93 -5.73 5.24 9.24
CA ARG A 93 -6.51 6.25 9.97
C ARG A 93 -6.20 7.68 9.52
N SER A 94 -4.99 7.90 9.00
CA SER A 94 -4.53 9.20 8.50
C SER A 94 -3.25 9.06 7.68
N PRO A 95 -2.85 10.10 6.93
CA PRO A 95 -1.53 10.16 6.30
C PRO A 95 -0.38 10.06 7.31
N SER A 96 -0.57 10.56 8.53
CA SER A 96 0.42 10.43 9.61
C SER A 96 0.67 8.97 9.99
N GLU A 97 -0.37 8.13 10.01
CA GLU A 97 -0.19 6.70 10.30
C GLU A 97 0.63 5.97 9.22
N MET A 98 0.61 6.46 7.98
CA MET A 98 1.41 5.87 6.89
C MET A 98 2.93 6.03 7.12
N PHE A 99 3.37 6.98 7.96
CA PHE A 99 4.78 7.14 8.35
C PHE A 99 5.22 6.19 9.47
N ASP A 100 4.29 5.50 10.13
CA ASP A 100 4.64 4.45 11.09
C ASP A 100 5.26 3.26 10.34
N PRO A 101 6.54 2.91 10.55
CA PRO A 101 7.22 1.88 9.77
C PRO A 101 6.51 0.53 9.84
N LEU A 102 5.96 0.17 11.00
CA LEU A 102 5.30 -1.11 11.20
C LEU A 102 3.94 -1.15 10.49
N ARG A 103 3.15 -0.07 10.57
CA ARG A 103 1.88 0.03 9.83
C ARG A 103 2.10 0.04 8.32
N ASN A 104 3.11 0.78 7.86
CA ASN A 104 3.50 0.84 6.45
C ASN A 104 3.91 -0.55 5.93
N ALA A 105 4.79 -1.25 6.67
CA ALA A 105 5.23 -2.60 6.34
C ALA A 105 4.09 -3.62 6.38
N ALA A 106 3.23 -3.56 7.41
CA ALA A 106 2.11 -4.48 7.55
C ALA A 106 1.11 -4.35 6.41
N TYR A 107 0.85 -3.12 5.95
CA TYR A 107 0.03 -2.89 4.76
C TYR A 107 0.69 -3.46 3.51
N ALA A 108 1.98 -3.15 3.29
CA ALA A 108 2.74 -3.65 2.14
C ALA A 108 2.75 -5.19 2.08
N ALA A 109 2.97 -5.85 3.22
CA ALA A 109 2.98 -7.31 3.32
C ALA A 109 1.64 -7.93 2.92
N ARG A 110 0.52 -7.40 3.44
CA ARG A 110 -0.82 -7.89 3.08
C ARG A 110 -1.09 -7.70 1.59
N PHE A 111 -0.79 -6.51 1.07
CA PHE A 111 -0.99 -6.22 -0.34
C PHE A 111 -0.15 -7.14 -1.26
N LEU A 112 1.12 -7.36 -0.92
CA LEU A 112 1.99 -8.32 -1.62
C LEU A 112 1.45 -9.75 -1.54
N LYS A 113 0.92 -10.16 -0.38
CA LYS A 113 0.32 -11.48 -0.21
C LYS A 113 -0.88 -11.68 -1.12
N ASP A 114 -1.76 -10.68 -1.23
CA ASP A 114 -2.92 -10.72 -2.12
C ASP A 114 -2.53 -10.77 -3.59
N LEU A 115 -1.50 -10.01 -3.97
CA LEU A 115 -0.94 -10.05 -5.33
C LEU A 115 -0.27 -11.40 -5.64
N HIS A 116 0.40 -11.99 -4.65
CA HIS A 116 0.96 -13.33 -4.79
C HIS A 116 -0.11 -14.40 -4.89
N ALA A 117 -1.22 -14.27 -4.16
CA ALA A 117 -2.35 -15.19 -4.30
C ALA A 117 -2.94 -15.16 -5.73
N GLN A 118 -2.90 -14.00 -6.38
CA GLN A 118 -3.33 -13.86 -7.78
C GLN A 118 -2.29 -14.38 -8.79
N SER A 119 -0.99 -14.21 -8.52
CA SER A 119 0.07 -14.50 -9.49
C SER A 119 0.77 -15.86 -9.32
N GLY A 120 0.71 -16.43 -8.11
CA GLY A 120 1.53 -17.59 -7.70
C GLY A 120 3.04 -17.34 -7.69
N ASN A 121 3.48 -16.09 -7.84
CA ASN A 121 4.90 -15.77 -8.05
C ASN A 121 5.26 -14.41 -7.44
N TRP A 122 6.23 -14.40 -6.51
CA TRP A 122 6.67 -13.20 -5.80
C TRP A 122 7.27 -12.13 -6.71
N SER A 123 7.96 -12.52 -7.78
CA SER A 123 8.46 -11.59 -8.80
C SER A 123 7.30 -10.87 -9.46
N VAL A 124 6.29 -11.61 -9.94
CA VAL A 124 5.11 -11.02 -10.58
C VAL A 124 4.36 -10.12 -9.60
N ALA A 125 4.18 -10.57 -8.36
CA ALA A 125 3.53 -9.80 -7.30
C ALA A 125 4.26 -8.48 -7.02
N ALA A 126 5.60 -8.47 -6.97
CA ALA A 126 6.41 -7.26 -6.83
C ALA A 126 6.20 -6.28 -8.00
N GLY A 127 6.10 -6.79 -9.24
CA GLY A 127 5.76 -5.95 -10.39
C GLY A 127 4.40 -5.29 -10.26
N TRP A 128 3.38 -6.05 -9.86
CA TRP A 128 2.02 -5.55 -9.67
C TRP A 128 1.86 -4.66 -8.45
N PHE A 129 2.71 -4.82 -7.44
CA PHE A 129 2.78 -3.93 -6.29
C PHE A 129 3.09 -2.50 -6.75
N HIS A 130 4.03 -2.36 -7.68
CA HIS A 130 4.38 -1.07 -8.26
C HIS A 130 3.39 -0.57 -9.31
N SER A 131 2.97 -1.43 -10.25
CA SER A 131 2.04 -1.03 -11.31
C SER A 131 1.35 -2.21 -11.97
N ARG A 132 0.08 -2.02 -12.38
CA ARG A 132 -0.64 -2.95 -13.26
C ARG A 132 -0.35 -2.72 -14.75
N THR A 133 0.33 -1.63 -15.13
CA THR A 133 0.77 -1.40 -16.51
C THR A 133 1.89 -2.39 -16.85
N PRO A 134 1.75 -3.24 -17.89
CA PRO A 134 2.69 -4.34 -18.16
C PRO A 134 4.15 -3.90 -18.28
N GLU A 135 4.42 -2.80 -18.99
CA GLU A 135 5.77 -2.28 -19.23
C GLU A 135 6.44 -1.88 -17.91
N ARG A 136 5.73 -1.07 -17.10
CA ARG A 136 6.23 -0.60 -15.79
C ARG A 136 6.42 -1.75 -14.81
N ALA A 137 5.51 -2.72 -14.81
CA ALA A 137 5.63 -3.91 -13.99
C ALA A 137 6.89 -4.72 -14.39
N ARG A 138 7.16 -4.91 -15.68
CA ARG A 138 8.37 -5.61 -16.16
C ARG A 138 9.66 -4.91 -15.73
N ASP A 139 9.74 -3.59 -15.90
CA ASP A 139 10.92 -2.81 -15.52
C ASP A 139 11.16 -2.84 -14.01
N TYR A 140 10.08 -2.75 -13.23
CA TYR A 140 10.17 -2.88 -11.78
C TYR A 140 10.63 -4.27 -11.35
N ARG A 141 10.08 -5.33 -11.95
CA ARG A 141 10.48 -6.72 -11.66
C ARG A 141 11.97 -6.96 -11.89
N ALA A 142 12.52 -6.46 -12.99
CA ALA A 142 13.94 -6.58 -13.28
C ALA A 142 14.81 -5.91 -12.20
N ARG A 143 14.39 -4.74 -11.70
CA ARG A 143 15.07 -4.07 -10.57
C ARG A 143 14.94 -4.87 -9.27
N PHE A 144 13.74 -5.33 -8.95
CA PHE A 144 13.44 -6.13 -7.78
C PHE A 144 14.29 -7.40 -7.72
N GLU A 145 14.40 -8.15 -8.82
CA GLU A 145 15.21 -9.38 -8.83
C GLU A 145 16.70 -9.11 -8.62
N ARG A 146 17.24 -8.06 -9.25
CA ARG A 146 18.65 -7.67 -9.03
C ARG A 146 18.93 -7.34 -7.57
N VAL A 147 18.05 -6.56 -6.95
CA VAL A 147 18.19 -6.20 -5.53
C VAL A 147 18.03 -7.42 -4.63
N ARG A 148 17.05 -8.29 -4.91
CA ARG A 148 16.81 -9.51 -4.12
C ARG A 148 17.99 -10.48 -4.19
N ALA A 149 18.59 -10.65 -5.36
CA ALA A 149 19.80 -11.45 -5.54
C ALA A 149 20.97 -10.88 -4.71
N ALA A 150 21.24 -9.58 -4.85
CA ALA A 150 22.31 -8.92 -4.09
C ALA A 150 22.15 -9.01 -2.56
N LEU A 151 20.91 -9.03 -2.06
CA LEU A 151 20.62 -9.22 -0.63
C LEU A 151 20.80 -10.67 -0.16
N SER A 152 20.76 -11.64 -1.07
CA SER A 152 20.93 -13.07 -0.77
C SER A 152 22.41 -13.45 -0.72
N ASP A 153 23.25 -12.73 -1.45
CA ASP A 153 24.72 -12.88 -1.47
C ASP A 153 25.42 -12.13 -0.31
N ALA A 154 24.68 -11.34 0.48
CA ALA A 154 25.23 -10.58 1.60
C ALA A 154 25.37 -11.46 2.86
N PRO A 155 26.46 -11.35 3.65
CA PRO A 155 26.64 -12.12 4.88
C PRO A 155 25.49 -11.89 5.88
N PRO A 156 25.09 -12.90 6.67
CA PRO A 156 23.96 -12.82 7.58
C PRO A 156 24.33 -12.04 8.86
N ASP A 157 24.66 -10.76 8.75
CA ASP A 157 24.91 -9.92 9.91
C ASP A 157 24.40 -8.49 9.69
N MET A 158 23.11 -8.32 9.96
CA MET A 158 22.51 -7.00 10.20
C MET A 158 22.02 -6.99 11.64
N PRO A 159 22.34 -5.97 12.45
CA PRO A 159 22.05 -5.96 13.87
C PRO A 159 20.56 -6.21 14.13
N ARG A 160 20.25 -7.20 14.98
CA ARG A 160 18.95 -7.27 15.63
C ARG A 160 18.86 -6.04 16.53
N LEU A 161 17.85 -5.19 16.36
CA LEU A 161 17.56 -4.17 17.36
C LEU A 161 17.35 -4.88 18.72
N PRO A 162 17.88 -4.32 19.82
CA PRO A 162 17.55 -4.83 21.15
C PRO A 162 16.03 -4.83 21.30
N ARG A 163 15.47 -5.97 21.73
CA ARG A 163 14.08 -5.97 22.20
C ARG A 163 14.01 -5.05 23.40
N ASP A 164 13.23 -3.99 23.30
CA ASP A 164 12.85 -3.20 24.47
C ASP A 164 11.84 -4.01 25.29
N PRO A 165 12.19 -4.49 26.50
CA PRO A 165 11.28 -5.28 27.33
C PRO A 165 10.11 -4.43 27.89
N THR A 166 10.12 -3.11 27.70
CA THR A 166 9.07 -2.21 28.17
C THR A 166 7.97 -1.92 27.14
N LEU A 167 8.16 -2.32 25.88
CA LEU A 167 7.10 -2.24 24.88
C LEU A 167 6.07 -3.34 25.17
N PRO A 168 4.77 -3.00 25.32
CA PRO A 168 3.74 -4.00 25.54
C PRO A 168 3.76 -4.97 24.35
N ARG A 169 3.84 -6.26 24.67
CA ARG A 169 3.61 -7.35 23.72
C ARG A 169 2.27 -7.03 23.05
N GLY A 170 2.31 -6.57 21.80
CA GLY A 170 1.08 -6.30 21.04
C GLY A 170 0.19 -7.54 21.17
N PRO A 171 -1.14 -7.38 21.31
CA PRO A 171 -2.01 -8.50 21.61
C PRO A 171 -1.73 -9.57 20.57
N GLY A 172 -1.16 -10.69 21.04
CA GLY A 172 -1.13 -11.91 20.27
C GLY A 172 -2.60 -12.19 19.98
N MET A 173 -3.02 -11.97 18.74
CA MET A 173 -4.32 -12.41 18.29
C MET A 173 -4.26 -13.93 18.30
N ALA A 174 -4.47 -14.49 19.48
CA ALA A 174 -4.88 -15.86 19.65
C ALA A 174 -6.07 -16.08 18.72
N HIS A 175 -6.00 -17.13 17.92
CA HIS A 175 -7.08 -17.58 17.07
C HIS A 175 -8.38 -17.63 17.87
N ALA A 176 -9.27 -16.65 17.64
CA ALA A 176 -10.65 -16.78 18.02
C ALA A 176 -11.30 -17.74 17.02
N ALA A 177 -11.68 -18.92 17.53
CA ALA A 177 -12.54 -19.87 16.83
C ALA A 177 -13.83 -19.19 16.33
N PRO A 178 -14.46 -19.69 15.26
CA PRO A 178 -15.64 -19.05 14.70
C PRO A 178 -16.82 -19.17 15.68
N GLN A 179 -17.28 -18.02 16.20
CA GLN A 179 -18.54 -17.94 16.93
C GLN A 179 -19.69 -17.86 15.92
N ALA A 180 -20.73 -18.66 16.19
CA ALA A 180 -21.98 -18.78 15.44
C ALA A 180 -22.68 -17.41 15.19
N PRO A 181 -23.56 -17.29 14.18
CA PRO A 181 -24.08 -15.99 13.77
C PRO A 181 -24.93 -15.35 14.86
N ALA A 182 -24.57 -14.13 15.24
CA ALA A 182 -25.35 -13.28 16.13
C ALA A 182 -26.66 -12.88 15.45
N ASN A 183 -27.78 -13.12 16.15
CA ASN A 183 -29.11 -12.65 15.78
C ASN A 183 -29.15 -11.11 15.78
N ASN A 184 -29.37 -10.51 14.60
CA ASN A 184 -29.58 -9.07 14.47
C ASN A 184 -30.85 -8.64 15.23
N THR A 185 -30.68 -7.81 16.25
CA THR A 185 -31.77 -7.32 17.12
C THR A 185 -32.08 -5.83 16.87
N PHE A 186 -32.14 -5.41 15.61
CA PHE A 186 -32.68 -4.10 15.23
C PHE A 186 -33.83 -4.27 14.23
N PRO A 187 -35.07 -3.87 14.58
CA PRO A 187 -36.26 -4.15 13.81
C PRO A 187 -36.58 -2.99 12.88
N LEU A 188 -36.47 -3.17 11.57
CA LEU A 188 -37.24 -2.38 10.62
C LEU A 188 -37.69 -3.28 9.48
N LEU A 189 -39.02 -3.40 9.36
CA LEU A 189 -39.81 -4.09 8.32
C LEU A 189 -40.03 -5.59 8.54
N THR A 190 -41.02 -5.88 9.38
CA THR A 190 -41.74 -7.16 9.40
C THR A 190 -42.47 -7.42 8.10
N ARG A 191 -42.28 -8.62 7.57
CA ARG A 191 -42.90 -9.23 6.39
C ARG A 191 -44.39 -9.53 6.67
N SER A 192 -45.29 -9.21 5.73
CA SER A 192 -46.58 -9.91 5.60
C SER A 192 -46.61 -10.70 4.28
N VAL A 193 -47.07 -11.93 4.38
CA VAL A 193 -47.10 -12.94 3.33
C VAL A 193 -48.42 -12.85 2.54
N SER A 194 -48.37 -13.29 1.27
CA SER A 194 -49.45 -13.95 0.51
C SER A 194 -50.22 -13.12 -0.55
N GLY A 195 -50.09 -13.52 -1.82
CA GLY A 195 -51.11 -13.35 -2.87
C GLY A 195 -50.67 -12.60 -4.14
N PRO A 196 -50.99 -13.09 -5.36
CA PRO A 196 -50.45 -12.56 -6.61
C PRO A 196 -51.23 -11.34 -7.08
N VAL A 197 -50.53 -10.28 -7.47
CA VAL A 197 -51.13 -9.17 -8.23
C VAL A 197 -50.35 -8.96 -9.51
N ARG A 198 -51.07 -9.15 -10.62
CA ARG A 198 -50.65 -8.87 -12.00
C ARG A 198 -50.43 -7.36 -12.22
N GLY A 199 -49.53 -7.04 -13.14
CA GLY A 199 -49.34 -5.71 -13.72
C GLY A 199 -48.07 -5.05 -13.19
N SER A 200 -47.19 -4.44 -13.98
CA SER A 200 -47.24 -3.99 -15.36
C SER A 200 -45.79 -3.82 -15.84
N LEU A 201 -45.52 -4.18 -17.09
CA LEU A 201 -44.23 -3.99 -17.77
C LEU A 201 -44.02 -2.48 -18.05
N VAL A 202 -42.82 -1.97 -17.75
CA VAL A 202 -42.34 -0.70 -18.31
C VAL A 202 -41.02 -0.99 -19.04
N PRO A 203 -40.87 -0.61 -20.32
CA PRO A 203 -39.74 -1.02 -21.15
C PRO A 203 -38.42 -0.35 -20.74
N LEU A 204 -37.32 -1.11 -20.86
CA LEU A 204 -35.96 -0.60 -20.89
C LEU A 204 -35.71 0.06 -22.24
N ASP A 205 -35.63 1.39 -22.26
CA ASP A 205 -34.91 2.13 -23.31
C ASP A 205 -34.45 3.49 -22.78
N ARG A 206 -33.17 3.58 -22.45
CA ARG A 206 -32.43 4.86 -22.41
C ARG A 206 -31.07 4.66 -23.08
N PRO A 207 -30.78 5.37 -24.17
CA PRO A 207 -29.45 5.34 -24.78
C PRO A 207 -28.41 6.03 -23.90
N ALA A 208 -27.18 5.52 -23.94
CA ALA A 208 -26.02 6.07 -23.24
C ALA A 208 -25.68 7.50 -23.72
N PRO A 209 -25.19 8.38 -22.84
CA PRO A 209 -24.69 9.69 -23.26
C PRO A 209 -23.38 9.54 -24.06
N PRO A 210 -23.15 10.34 -25.11
CA PRO A 210 -21.93 10.27 -25.91
C PRO A 210 -20.70 10.81 -25.14
N PRO A 211 -19.49 10.36 -25.49
CA PRO A 211 -18.25 10.83 -24.88
C PRO A 211 -17.95 12.29 -25.23
N PHE A 212 -17.54 13.06 -24.23
CA PHE A 212 -17.06 14.44 -24.38
C PHE A 212 -15.65 14.43 -24.97
N PHE A 213 -15.49 14.96 -26.18
CA PHE A 213 -14.20 15.31 -26.78
C PHE A 213 -14.05 16.84 -26.78
N PRO A 214 -12.97 17.41 -26.20
CA PRO A 214 -12.69 18.83 -26.37
C PRO A 214 -12.15 19.09 -27.79
N ALA A 215 -12.83 19.98 -28.53
CA ALA A 215 -12.43 20.39 -29.87
C ALA A 215 -11.16 21.27 -29.82
N LEU A 216 -10.17 20.86 -30.61
CA LEU A 216 -8.98 21.63 -30.93
C LEU A 216 -9.38 22.78 -31.87
N VAL A 217 -9.31 24.03 -31.41
CA VAL A 217 -9.45 25.21 -32.28
C VAL A 217 -8.15 25.42 -33.04
N ALA A 218 -8.19 25.17 -34.35
CA ALA A 218 -7.17 25.60 -35.29
C ALA A 218 -7.41 27.06 -35.67
N ALA A 219 -6.44 27.93 -35.40
CA ALA A 219 -6.40 29.28 -35.94
C ALA A 219 -5.51 29.32 -37.19
N ARG A 220 -6.12 29.63 -38.34
CA ARG A 220 -5.55 30.25 -39.54
C ARG A 220 -6.55 31.35 -39.89
N GLY A 221 -6.23 32.58 -40.25
CA GLY A 221 -4.99 33.31 -40.50
C GLY A 221 -5.38 34.67 -41.08
N SER A 222 -4.47 35.64 -41.06
CA SER A 222 -4.33 36.77 -42.00
C SER A 222 -2.93 37.31 -41.84
#